data_AF-A0A9P5CJL5-F1
#
_entry.id   AF-A0A9P5CJL5-F1
#
_cell.length_a   1.000
_cell.length_b   1.000
_cell.length_c   1.000
_cell.angle_alpha   90.00
_cell.angle_beta   90.00
_cell.angle_gamma   90.00
#
_symmetry.space_group_name_H-M   'P 1'
#
loop_
_entity.id
_entity.type
_entity.pdbx_description
1 polymer ?
#
loop_
_entity_poly.entity_id
_entity_poly.type
_entity_poly.pdbx_seq_one_letter_code
_entity_poly.pdbx_strand_id
1 'polypeptide(L)'
;MSPIGTLALAITFGTHLVGGFTRLTHGRYTPSFYAYQLDRAPNDASPWFVPYIDLVFCAMMVAGPGTRMLGLSLSALTQFFGIFKRVREDKEAAVDLALVCCAIVATLDCLFAGS
;
A
#
# COMPACT_ATOMS: atom_id res chain seq x y z
N MET A 1 15.84 -2.53 11.65
CA MET A 1 15.52 -1.90 10.36
C MET A 1 16.42 -0.69 10.19
N SER A 2 16.91 -0.45 8.98
CA SER A 2 17.68 0.76 8.66
C SER A 2 16.79 2.00 8.65
N PRO A 3 17.36 3.23 8.66
CA PRO A 3 16.57 4.45 8.48
C PRO A 3 15.78 4.47 7.16
N ILE A 4 16.37 3.95 6.09
CA ILE A 4 15.73 3.84 4.77
C ILE A 4 14.59 2.83 4.81
N GLY A 5 14.81 1.64 5.39
CA GLY A 5 13.76 0.64 5.56
C GLY A 5 12.60 1.15 6.43
N THR A 6 12.91 1.93 7.47
CA THR A 6 11.92 2.54 8.36
C THR A 6 11.07 3.59 7.63
N LEU A 7 11.71 4.45 6.82
CA LEU A 7 11.00 5.40 5.97
C LEU A 7 10.09 4.70 4.96
N ALA A 8 10.62 3.67 4.28
CA ALA A 8 9.87 2.89 3.30
C ALA A 8 8.66 2.20 3.94
N LEU A 9 8.83 1.61 5.13
CA LEU A 9 7.75 1.04 5.93
C LEU A 9 6.70 2.10 6.29
N ALA A 10 7.12 3.28 6.76
CA ALA A 10 6.19 4.35 7.14
C ALA A 10 5.37 4.85 5.94
N ILE A 11 5.99 4.97 4.76
CA ILE A 11 5.31 5.34 3.50
C ILE A 11 4.29 4.26 3.13
N THR A 12 4.69 2.99 3.09
CA THR A 12 3.79 1.88 2.74
C THR A 12 2.64 1.76 3.73
N PHE A 13 2.92 1.81 5.03
CA PHE A 13 1.91 1.78 6.08
C PHE A 13 0.93 2.96 5.99
N GLY A 14 1.45 4.19 5.88
CA GLY A 14 0.63 5.38 5.77
C GLY A 14 -0.26 5.35 4.53
N THR A 15 0.25 4.84 3.41
CA THR A 15 -0.52 4.69 2.16
C THR A 15 -1.68 3.73 2.33
N HIS A 16 -1.50 2.57 2.97
CA HIS A 16 -2.61 1.64 3.25
C HIS A 16 -3.59 2.22 4.27
N LEU A 17 -3.10 2.86 5.33
CA LEU A 17 -3.96 3.47 6.34
C LEU A 17 -4.86 4.56 5.74
N VAL A 18 -4.27 5.47 4.95
CA VAL A 18 -5.02 6.52 4.24
C VAL A 18 -5.94 5.91 3.19
N GLY A 19 -5.50 4.88 2.45
CA GLY A 19 -6.32 4.19 1.44
C GLY A 19 -7.54 3.51 2.02
N GLY A 20 -7.38 2.74 3.09
CA GLY A 20 -8.48 2.10 3.80
C GLY A 20 -9.44 3.13 4.38
N PHE A 21 -8.93 4.15 5.06
CA PHE A 21 -9.76 5.22 5.64
C PHE A 21 -10.52 6.03 4.57
N THR A 22 -9.87 6.33 3.45
CA THR A 22 -10.47 7.00 2.30
C THR A 22 -11.68 6.22 1.78
N ARG A 23 -11.54 4.90 1.61
CA ARG A 23 -12.62 4.02 1.14
C ARG A 23 -13.75 3.88 2.15
N LEU A 24 -13.44 3.74 3.44
CA LEU A 24 -14.45 3.70 4.51
C LEU A 24 -15.28 4.99 4.58
N THR A 25 -14.66 6.13 4.28
CA THR A 25 -15.29 7.45 4.37
C THR A 25 -15.85 7.91 3.03
N HIS A 26 -15.91 7.02 2.02
CA HIS A 26 -16.38 7.33 0.66
C HIS A 26 -15.70 8.57 0.08
N GLY A 27 -14.42 8.75 0.39
CA GLY A 27 -13.62 9.86 -0.11
C GLY A 27 -13.77 11.17 0.67
N ARG A 28 -14.69 11.29 1.64
CA ARG A 28 -15.01 12.55 2.35
C ARG A 28 -13.81 13.21 3.03
N TYR A 29 -12.85 12.41 3.50
CA TYR A 29 -11.66 12.89 4.21
C TYR A 29 -10.35 12.53 3.50
N THR A 30 -10.41 12.30 2.19
CA THR A 30 -9.21 11.94 1.41
C THR A 30 -8.26 13.13 1.36
N PRO A 31 -7.00 12.98 1.77
CA PRO A 31 -5.99 14.02 1.56
C PRO A 31 -5.82 14.31 0.06
N SER A 32 -5.62 15.58 -0.30
CA SER A 32 -5.51 16.00 -1.71
C SER A 32 -4.39 15.28 -2.47
N PHE A 33 -3.26 14.99 -1.81
CA PHE A 33 -2.15 14.22 -2.40
C PHE A 33 -2.49 12.74 -2.67
N TYR A 34 -3.58 12.22 -2.09
CA TYR A 34 -4.02 10.83 -2.22
C TYR A 34 -5.26 10.70 -3.14
N ALA A 35 -5.77 11.81 -3.67
CA ALA A 35 -6.97 11.84 -4.50
C ALA A 35 -6.87 10.97 -5.77
N TYR A 36 -5.66 10.73 -6.30
CA TYR A 36 -5.45 9.86 -7.47
C TYR A 36 -5.88 8.40 -7.23
N GLN A 37 -5.97 7.95 -5.98
CA GLN A 37 -6.42 6.58 -5.65
C GLN A 37 -7.94 6.44 -5.73
N LEU A 38 -8.70 7.54 -5.66
CA LEU A 38 -10.15 7.53 -5.88
C LEU A 38 -10.50 7.29 -7.35
N ASP A 39 -9.65 7.72 -8.29
CA ASP A 39 -9.78 7.39 -9.72
C ASP A 39 -9.58 5.89 -10.00
N ARG A 40 -8.90 5.18 -9.10
CA ARG A 40 -8.55 3.76 -9.24
C ARG A 40 -9.74 2.83 -9.04
N ALA A 41 -10.68 3.26 -8.20
CA ALA A 41 -11.94 2.60 -7.97
C ALA A 41 -12.92 3.65 -7.43
N PRO A 42 -13.75 4.24 -8.31
CA PRO A 42 -14.88 5.08 -7.89
C PRO A 42 -15.65 4.33 -6.80
N ASN A 43 -16.15 5.03 -5.78
CA ASN A 43 -16.69 4.43 -4.56
C ASN A 43 -17.69 3.27 -4.79
N ASP A 44 -18.38 3.24 -5.93
CA ASP A 44 -19.37 2.21 -6.28
C ASP A 44 -18.81 1.01 -7.08
N ALA A 45 -17.56 1.11 -7.56
CA ALA A 45 -16.87 0.08 -8.35
C ALA A 45 -15.77 -0.66 -7.56
N SER A 46 -15.38 -0.14 -6.39
CA SER A 46 -14.41 -0.83 -5.52
C SER A 46 -15.09 -1.96 -4.76
N PRO A 47 -14.49 -3.17 -4.69
CA PRO A 47 -15.01 -4.20 -3.81
C PRO A 47 -15.03 -3.72 -2.36
N TRP A 48 -16.15 -3.92 -1.67
CA TRP A 48 -16.37 -3.51 -0.28
C TRP A 48 -15.30 -4.03 0.71
N PHE A 49 -14.57 -5.08 0.33
CA PHE A 49 -13.52 -5.69 1.15
C PHE A 49 -12.16 -4.97 1.09
N VAL A 50 -11.89 -4.14 0.09
CA VAL A 50 -10.57 -3.46 -0.09
C VAL A 50 -10.11 -2.68 1.15
N PRO A 51 -10.95 -1.84 1.80
CA PRO A 51 -10.52 -1.15 3.03
C PRO A 51 -10.10 -2.10 4.15
N TYR A 52 -10.70 -3.30 4.23
CA TYR A 52 -10.32 -4.30 5.23
C TYR A 52 -8.98 -4.94 4.90
N ILE A 53 -8.68 -5.18 3.63
CA ILE A 53 -7.35 -5.66 3.21
C ILE A 53 -6.27 -4.63 3.57
N ASP A 54 -6.51 -3.35 3.32
CA ASP A 54 -5.59 -2.27 3.69
C ASP A 54 -5.30 -2.25 5.20
N LEU A 55 -6.34 -2.42 6.03
CA LEU A 55 -6.19 -2.51 7.49
C LEU A 55 -5.48 -3.79 7.94
N VAL A 56 -5.74 -4.93 7.29
CA VAL A 56 -5.03 -6.19 7.57
C VAL A 56 -3.54 -6.03 7.27
N PHE A 57 -3.17 -5.43 6.14
CA PHE A 57 -1.77 -5.15 5.83
C PHE A 57 -1.12 -4.24 6.87
N CYS A 58 -1.81 -3.17 7.30
CA CYS A 58 -1.34 -2.31 8.38
C CYS A 58 -1.11 -3.10 9.68
N ALA A 59 -2.07 -3.94 10.07
CA ALA A 59 -1.96 -4.78 11.26
C ALA A 59 -0.78 -5.75 11.19
N MET A 60 -0.57 -6.38 10.03
CA MET A 60 0.57 -7.27 9.79
C MET A 60 1.91 -6.52 9.90
N MET A 61 2.00 -5.30 9.37
CA MET A 61 3.20 -4.47 9.41
C MET A 61 3.64 -4.09 10.85
N VAL A 62 2.70 -3.99 11.79
CA VAL A 62 2.99 -3.62 13.19
C VAL A 62 3.09 -4.82 14.14
N ALA A 63 2.52 -5.98 13.78
CA ALA A 63 2.41 -7.13 14.69
C ALA A 63 3.74 -7.77 15.11
N GLY A 64 4.78 -7.70 14.26
CA GLY A 64 6.08 -8.27 14.57
C GLY A 64 6.97 -8.45 13.32
N PRO A 65 8.25 -8.81 13.46
CA PRO A 65 9.18 -8.85 12.32
C PRO A 65 8.76 -9.82 11.20
N GLY A 66 8.38 -11.05 11.54
CA GLY A 66 7.98 -12.05 10.55
C GLY A 66 6.66 -11.74 9.85
N THR A 67 5.65 -11.28 10.62
CA THR A 67 4.36 -10.84 10.07
C THR A 67 4.48 -9.56 9.27
N ARG A 68 5.39 -8.65 9.65
CA ARG A 68 5.69 -7.42 8.92
C ARG A 68 6.24 -7.72 7.53
N MET A 69 7.22 -8.62 7.43
CA MET A 69 7.78 -9.01 6.14
C MET A 69 6.70 -9.58 5.22
N LEU A 70 5.82 -10.44 5.75
CA LEU A 70 4.69 -10.98 4.99
C LEU A 70 3.71 -9.89 4.55
N GLY A 71 3.34 -8.96 5.45
CA GLY A 71 2.44 -7.85 5.14
C GLY A 71 2.99 -6.92 4.06
N LEU A 72 4.29 -6.60 4.13
CA LEU A 72 4.97 -5.79 3.10
C LEU A 72 5.06 -6.52 1.75
N SER A 73 5.31 -7.84 1.76
CA SER A 73 5.37 -8.65 0.54
C SER A 73 4.01 -8.72 -0.16
N LEU A 74 2.93 -8.98 0.60
CA LEU A 74 1.57 -9.01 0.08
C LEU A 74 1.12 -7.63 -0.41
N SER A 75 1.52 -6.56 0.29
CA SER A 75 1.33 -5.19 -0.16
C SER A 75 1.99 -4.94 -1.51
N ALA A 76 3.27 -5.32 -1.68
CA ALA A 76 3.97 -5.16 -2.95
C ALA A 76 3.28 -5.90 -4.11
N LEU A 77 2.85 -7.14 -3.87
CA LEU A 77 2.15 -7.95 -4.89
C LEU A 77 0.81 -7.35 -5.30
N THR A 78 -0.01 -6.93 -4.33
CA THR A 78 -1.32 -6.33 -4.62
C THR A 78 -1.20 -5.00 -5.36
N GLN A 79 -0.24 -4.17 -4.96
CA GLN A 79 0.04 -2.91 -5.64
C GLN A 79 0.57 -3.13 -7.06
N PHE A 80 1.42 -4.14 -7.28
CA PHE A 80 1.90 -4.51 -8.62
C PHE A 80 0.76 -4.94 -9.55
N PHE A 81 -0.22 -5.70 -9.03
CA PHE A 81 -1.43 -6.01 -9.78
C PHE A 81 -2.20 -4.73 -10.16
N GLY A 82 -2.27 -3.77 -9.24
CA GLY A 82 -2.85 -2.45 -9.49
C GLY A 82 -2.12 -1.65 -10.59
N ILE A 83 -0.79 -1.76 -10.67
CA ILE A 83 0.01 -1.17 -11.76
C ILE A 83 -0.36 -1.80 -13.10
N PHE A 84 -0.39 -3.14 -13.15
CA PHE A 84 -0.72 -3.86 -14.38
C PHE A 84 -2.08 -3.44 -14.95
N LYS A 85 -3.09 -3.27 -14.09
CA LYS A 85 -4.39 -2.73 -14.50
C LYS A 85 -4.30 -1.31 -15.07
N ARG A 86 -3.59 -0.38 -14.41
CA ARG A 86 -3.46 1.01 -14.89
C ARG A 86 -2.75 1.12 -16.22
N VAL A 87 -1.68 0.35 -16.40
CA VAL A 87 -0.94 0.33 -17.67
C VAL A 87 -1.83 -0.18 -18.80
N ARG A 88 -2.70 -1.16 -18.55
CA ARG A 88 -3.69 -1.63 -19.56
C ARG A 88 -4.80 -0.62 -19.87
N GLU A 89 -5.03 0.33 -18.98
CA GLU A 89 -5.99 1.43 -19.15
C GLU A 89 -5.32 2.71 -19.68
N ASP A 90 -4.05 2.64 -20.11
CA ASP A 90 -3.23 3.79 -20.53
C ASP A 90 -3.16 4.92 -19.49
N LYS A 91 -3.26 4.57 -18.21
CA LYS A 91 -3.15 5.51 -17.08
C LYS A 91 -1.74 5.58 -16.54
N GLU A 92 -1.36 6.75 -16.02
CA GLU A 92 -0.06 6.96 -15.35
C GLU A 92 0.11 6.03 -14.14
N ALA A 93 1.26 5.35 -14.05
CA ALA A 93 1.56 4.38 -12.98
C ALA A 93 2.85 4.70 -12.21
N ALA A 94 3.48 5.86 -12.41
CA ALA A 94 4.76 6.21 -11.81
C ALA A 94 4.70 6.25 -10.26
N VAL A 95 3.65 6.87 -9.72
CA VAL A 95 3.42 6.92 -8.26
C VAL A 95 3.20 5.52 -7.68
N ASP A 96 2.49 4.67 -8.42
CA ASP A 96 2.22 3.30 -7.99
C ASP A 96 3.48 2.44 -7.99
N LEU A 97 4.35 2.63 -8.98
CA LEU A 97 5.65 1.99 -9.03
C LEU A 97 6.52 2.42 -7.84
N ALA A 98 6.52 3.71 -7.48
CA ALA A 98 7.27 4.20 -6.33
C ALA A 98 6.80 3.55 -5.01
N LEU A 99 5.49 3.34 -4.84
CA LEU A 99 4.95 2.68 -3.65
C LEU A 99 5.28 1.19 -3.61
N VAL A 100 5.27 0.49 -4.75
CA VAL A 100 5.76 -0.89 -4.86
C VAL A 100 7.24 -0.96 -4.47
N CYS A 101 8.07 -0.03 -4.97
CA CYS A 101 9.48 0.03 -4.60
C CYS A 101 9.67 0.24 -3.10
N CYS A 102 8.88 1.10 -2.46
CA CYS A 102 8.92 1.29 -1.00
C CYS A 102 8.60 -0.02 -0.26
N ALA A 103 7.54 -0.73 -0.68
CA ALA A 103 7.17 -2.00 -0.07
C ALA A 103 8.27 -3.06 -0.23
N ILE A 104 8.92 -3.13 -1.40
CA ILE A 104 10.06 -4.03 -1.67
C ILE A 104 11.27 -3.68 -0.80
N VAL A 105 11.66 -2.40 -0.73
CA VAL A 105 12.78 -1.95 0.09
C VAL A 105 12.56 -2.28 1.56
N ALA A 106 11.37 -2.02 2.09
CA ALA A 106 11.02 -2.37 3.46
C ALA A 106 11.01 -3.89 3.68
N THR A 107 10.57 -4.67 2.70
CA THR A 107 10.58 -6.15 2.75
C THR A 107 12.00 -6.68 2.82
N LEU A 108 12.88 -6.20 1.95
CA LEU A 108 14.30 -6.59 1.91
C LEU A 108 15.02 -6.21 3.20
N ASP A 109 14.75 -5.01 3.74
CA ASP A 109 15.32 -4.59 5.03
C ASP A 109 14.85 -5.49 6.18
N CYS A 110 13.60 -5.97 6.16
CA CYS A 110 13.12 -6.97 7.12
C CYS A 110 13.82 -8.32 6.95
N LEU A 111 14.02 -8.75 5.70
CA LEU A 111 14.70 -10.02 5.38
C LEU A 111 16.15 -10.01 5.89
N PHE A 112 16.90 -8.94 5.59
CA PHE A 112 18.31 -8.82 5.98
C PHE A 112 18.51 -8.43 7.46
N ALA A 113 17.49 -7.91 8.14
CA ALA A 113 17.54 -7.68 9.58
C ALA A 113 17.26 -8.96 10.41
N GLY A 114 16.71 -10.00 9.78
CA GLY A 114 16.44 -11.31 10.40
C GLY A 114 17.49 -12.39 10.11
N SER A 115 18.44 -12.12 9.21
CA SER A 115 19.63 -12.93 8.91
C SER A 115 20.83 -12.49 9.73
#